data_AF-A0A3S5ACW2-F1
#
_entry.id   AF-A0A3S5ACW2-F1
#
_cell.length_a   1.000
_cell.length_b   1.000
_cell.length_c   1.000
_cell.angle_alpha   90.00
_cell.angle_beta   90.00
_cell.angle_gamma   90.00
#
_symmetry.space_group_name_H-M   'P 1'
#
loop_
_entity.id
_entity.type
_entity.pdbx_description
1 polymer ?
#
loop_
_entity_poly.entity_id
_entity_poly.type
_entity_poly.pdbx_seq_one_letter_code
_entity_poly.pdbx_strand_id
1 'polypeptide(L)'
;MVNFSLHPFRCGCGRLFADHEPVVQLEAKITNPNINQVSIGQTSARPTLMAPLSISGLTQTAATQERWQVKKHTREMPTNAYGTVEFQGGPHPTKARYVRLHYDTRPEAVVHLLLHEWCLRVPSLVISALGGLANAPLQAKLRRVVQSGLLRAAKTTGAWVITNGLDTGKSRLLFS
;
A
#
# COMPACT_ATOMS: atom_id res chain seq x y z
N MET A 1 1.18 24.65 4.67
CA MET A 1 1.07 24.20 3.27
C MET A 1 2.00 23.00 3.13
N VAL A 2 1.53 21.87 2.61
CA VAL A 2 2.34 20.64 2.47
C VAL A 2 2.92 20.62 1.07
N ASN A 3 4.25 20.58 0.95
CA ASN A 3 4.92 20.55 -0.36
C ASN A 3 5.39 19.13 -0.67
N PHE A 4 5.06 18.64 -1.86
CA PHE A 4 5.42 17.31 -2.34
C PHE A 4 6.48 17.47 -3.44
N SER A 5 7.70 16.98 -3.20
CA SER A 5 8.73 16.95 -4.23
C SER A 5 8.74 15.57 -4.91
N LEU A 6 8.19 15.50 -6.12
CA LEU A 6 8.36 14.36 -7.03
C LEU A 6 9.52 14.71 -7.98
N HIS A 7 10.68 14.06 -7.82
CA HIS A 7 11.76 14.19 -8.79
C HIS A 7 11.53 13.18 -9.92
N PRO A 8 11.38 13.62 -11.19
CA PRO A 8 10.92 12.76 -12.30
C PRO A 8 11.85 11.59 -12.66
N PHE A 9 13.08 11.57 -12.12
CA PHE A 9 14.09 10.55 -12.42
C PHE A 9 14.55 9.76 -11.21
N ARG A 10 13.93 9.95 -10.03
CA ARG A 10 14.35 9.30 -8.79
C ARG A 10 13.30 8.31 -8.29
N CYS A 11 13.75 7.12 -7.91
CA CYS A 11 12.94 6.12 -7.24
C CYS A 11 12.62 6.54 -5.79
N GLY A 12 11.67 5.86 -5.15
CA GLY A 12 11.26 6.10 -3.75
C GLY A 12 12.36 5.95 -2.69
N CYS A 13 13.54 5.45 -3.07
CA CYS A 13 14.77 5.40 -2.27
C CYS A 13 15.68 6.63 -2.41
N GLY A 14 15.38 7.52 -3.36
CA GLY A 14 16.17 8.72 -3.66
C GLY A 14 17.29 8.54 -4.69
N ARG A 15 17.56 7.32 -5.18
CA ARG A 15 18.52 7.05 -6.28
C ARG A 15 17.88 7.22 -7.65
N LEU A 16 18.69 7.36 -8.71
CA LEU A 16 18.18 7.39 -10.08
C LEU A 16 17.70 6.00 -10.47
N PHE A 17 16.70 5.90 -11.34
CA PHE A 17 16.25 4.59 -11.87
C PHE A 17 17.40 3.77 -12.51
N ALA A 18 18.43 4.42 -13.05
CA ALA A 18 19.61 3.77 -13.62
C ALA A 18 20.55 3.13 -12.58
N ASP A 19 20.42 3.51 -11.30
CA ASP A 19 21.24 2.98 -10.19
C ASP A 19 20.61 1.74 -9.53
N HIS A 20 19.48 1.27 -10.07
CA HIS A 20 18.80 0.06 -9.62
C HIS A 20 19.30 -1.13 -10.47
N GLU A 21 19.63 -2.24 -9.81
CA GLU A 21 19.74 -3.54 -10.49
C GLU A 21 18.42 -3.81 -11.24
N PRO A 22 18.45 -4.34 -12.48
CA PRO A 22 17.23 -4.60 -13.25
C PRO A 22 16.22 -5.30 -12.37
N VAL A 23 15.00 -4.74 -12.35
CA VAL A 23 13.87 -5.18 -11.54
C VAL A 23 13.84 -6.70 -11.55
N VAL A 24 14.01 -7.32 -10.38
CA VAL A 24 13.65 -8.73 -10.21
C VAL A 24 12.17 -8.80 -10.57
N GLN A 25 11.88 -9.21 -11.81
CA GLN A 25 10.55 -9.67 -12.17
C GLN A 25 10.32 -10.87 -11.26
N LEU A 26 9.57 -10.65 -10.18
CA LEU A 26 8.96 -11.73 -9.41
C LEU A 26 7.89 -12.35 -10.30
N GLU A 27 8.30 -13.01 -11.38
CA GLU A 27 7.46 -13.96 -12.10
C GLU A 27 7.18 -15.10 -11.13
N ALA A 28 6.03 -15.06 -10.46
CA ALA A 28 5.49 -16.25 -9.87
C ALA A 28 5.12 -17.21 -11.02
N LYS A 29 6.08 -18.06 -11.43
CA LYS A 29 5.81 -19.22 -12.27
C LYS A 29 4.94 -20.18 -11.47
N ILE A 30 3.63 -20.10 -11.68
CA ILE A 30 2.70 -21.13 -11.25
C ILE A 30 2.87 -22.32 -12.22
N THR A 31 3.83 -23.19 -11.96
CA THR A 31 3.80 -24.56 -12.51
C THR A 31 2.94 -25.40 -11.58
N ASN A 32 1.67 -25.61 -11.95
CA ASN A 32 0.87 -26.68 -11.37
C ASN A 32 0.84 -27.86 -12.37
N PRO A 33 1.49 -29.01 -12.09
CA PRO A 33 1.51 -30.14 -12.98
C PRO A 33 0.28 -31.02 -12.72
N ASN A 34 -0.89 -30.56 -13.16
CA ASN A 34 -2.03 -31.43 -13.48
C ASN A 34 -3.20 -30.57 -13.94
N ILE A 35 -3.43 -30.52 -15.24
CA ILE A 35 -4.75 -30.55 -15.87
C ILE A 35 -4.51 -31.04 -17.30
N ASN A 36 -5.18 -32.13 -17.62
CA ASN A 36 -5.07 -32.85 -18.88
C ASN A 36 -5.43 -31.97 -20.08
N GLN A 37 -4.61 -32.13 -21.12
CA GLN A 37 -4.83 -31.67 -22.49
C GLN A 37 -6.17 -32.17 -23.03
N VAL A 38 -6.91 -31.29 -23.71
CA VAL A 38 -7.72 -31.67 -24.88
C VAL A 38 -7.54 -30.60 -25.95
N SER A 39 -6.95 -31.02 -27.07
CA SER A 39 -6.84 -30.27 -28.34
C SER A 39 -8.02 -30.62 -29.26
N ILE A 40 -7.94 -30.13 -30.50
CA ILE A 40 -8.78 -30.41 -31.70
C ILE A 40 -9.79 -29.26 -31.95
N GLY A 41 -9.88 -28.60 -33.10
CA GLY A 41 -9.27 -28.79 -34.41
C GLY A 41 -10.09 -27.95 -35.41
N GLN A 42 -9.42 -27.29 -36.36
CA GLN A 42 -10.05 -26.55 -37.46
C GLN A 42 -10.59 -27.53 -38.51
N THR A 43 -11.82 -27.35 -39.02
CA THR A 43 -12.21 -27.66 -40.41
C THR A 43 -13.41 -26.82 -40.86
N SER A 44 -13.47 -26.56 -42.17
CA SER A 44 -14.39 -25.70 -42.92
C SER A 44 -15.43 -26.52 -43.68
N ALA A 45 -16.71 -26.09 -43.71
CA ALA A 45 -17.65 -26.30 -44.82
C ALA A 45 -18.91 -25.41 -44.68
N ARG A 46 -19.45 -24.92 -45.81
CA ARG A 46 -20.57 -23.97 -46.03
C ARG A 46 -21.78 -24.74 -46.65
N PRO A 47 -22.93 -24.11 -47.04
CA PRO A 47 -24.06 -23.51 -46.30
C PRO A 47 -25.42 -24.25 -46.47
N THR A 48 -26.45 -23.79 -45.74
CA THR A 48 -27.83 -23.44 -46.19
C THR A 48 -28.95 -24.06 -45.32
N LEU A 49 -29.70 -23.22 -44.60
CA LEU A 49 -31.17 -23.07 -44.76
C LEU A 49 -31.65 -21.89 -43.89
N MET A 50 -32.39 -20.96 -44.48
CA MET A 50 -33.00 -19.79 -43.82
C MET A 50 -34.21 -20.21 -42.98
N ALA A 51 -34.33 -19.70 -41.75
CA ALA A 51 -35.60 -19.58 -41.00
C ALA A 51 -35.43 -18.53 -39.86
N PRO A 52 -36.50 -17.89 -39.38
CA PRO A 52 -36.75 -16.47 -39.51
C PRO A 52 -36.26 -15.61 -38.32
N LEU A 53 -36.17 -14.30 -38.57
CA LEU A 53 -35.93 -13.26 -37.57
C LEU A 53 -37.06 -13.22 -36.52
N SER A 54 -36.88 -13.92 -35.41
CA SER A 54 -37.64 -13.63 -34.19
C SER A 54 -36.98 -12.45 -33.49
N ILE A 55 -37.62 -11.28 -33.59
CA ILE A 55 -37.39 -10.15 -32.69
C ILE A 55 -37.94 -10.55 -31.31
N SER A 56 -37.19 -11.38 -30.59
CA SER A 56 -37.36 -11.55 -29.16
C SER A 56 -36.57 -10.44 -28.49
N GLY A 57 -37.21 -9.28 -28.43
CA GLY A 57 -36.73 -8.12 -27.71
C GLY A 57 -36.43 -8.48 -26.26
N LEU A 58 -35.23 -8.11 -25.84
CA LEU A 58 -34.85 -7.86 -24.45
C LEU A 58 -35.23 -8.99 -23.48
N THR A 59 -34.55 -10.14 -23.56
CA THR A 59 -34.11 -10.75 -22.30
C THR A 59 -33.13 -9.76 -21.68
N GLN A 60 -33.69 -8.80 -20.94
CA GLN A 60 -33.02 -8.10 -19.88
C GLN A 60 -32.42 -9.22 -19.02
N THR A 61 -31.16 -9.57 -19.27
CA THR A 61 -30.37 -10.35 -18.32
C THR A 61 -30.51 -9.52 -17.06
N ALA A 62 -31.34 -10.01 -16.14
CA ALA A 62 -31.43 -9.47 -14.80
C ALA A 62 -29.99 -9.50 -14.32
N ALA A 63 -29.30 -8.37 -14.44
CA ALA A 63 -27.95 -8.22 -14.01
C ALA A 63 -28.08 -8.37 -12.51
N THR A 64 -27.87 -9.60 -12.03
CA THR A 64 -27.68 -9.87 -10.62
C THR A 64 -26.59 -8.90 -10.23
N GLN A 65 -26.96 -7.81 -9.53
CA GLN A 65 -26.00 -6.81 -9.11
C GLN A 65 -24.99 -7.53 -8.24
N GLU A 66 -23.85 -7.88 -8.83
CA GLU A 66 -22.88 -8.68 -8.13
C GLU A 66 -22.30 -7.85 -7.00
N ARG A 67 -22.09 -8.47 -5.84
CA ARG A 67 -21.53 -7.77 -4.68
C ARG A 67 -20.14 -7.30 -5.05
N TRP A 68 -19.88 -6.00 -4.88
CA TRP A 68 -18.57 -5.43 -5.12
C TRP A 68 -17.51 -6.13 -4.27
N GLN A 69 -16.40 -6.46 -4.91
CA GLN A 69 -15.26 -7.15 -4.34
C GLN A 69 -14.00 -6.50 -4.90
N VAL A 70 -13.08 -6.11 -4.02
CA VAL A 70 -11.80 -5.46 -4.40
C VAL A 70 -11.10 -6.28 -5.50
N LYS A 71 -10.99 -7.60 -5.32
CA LYS A 71 -10.29 -8.50 -6.25
C LYS A 71 -10.89 -8.57 -7.66
N LYS A 72 -12.20 -8.32 -7.81
CA LYS A 72 -12.91 -8.42 -9.09
C LYS A 72 -13.14 -7.08 -9.77
N HIS A 73 -13.29 -6.02 -8.97
CA HIS A 73 -13.77 -4.71 -9.41
C HIS A 73 -12.72 -3.60 -9.26
N THR A 74 -11.47 -3.95 -8.98
CA THR A 74 -10.36 -3.00 -8.98
C THR A 74 -9.23 -3.54 -9.85
N ARG A 75 -8.37 -2.64 -10.33
CA ARG A 75 -7.18 -2.99 -11.11
C ARG A 75 -5.95 -2.42 -10.43
N GLU A 76 -4.96 -3.26 -10.19
CA GLU A 76 -3.67 -2.83 -9.67
C GLU A 76 -2.91 -2.03 -10.73
N MET A 77 -2.30 -0.93 -10.29
CA MET A 77 -1.46 -0.05 -11.11
C MET A 77 -0.25 0.37 -10.27
N PRO A 78 0.90 0.67 -10.91
CA PRO A 78 2.05 1.24 -10.21
C PRO A 78 1.66 2.48 -9.39
N THR A 79 2.20 2.62 -8.19
CA THR A 79 1.91 3.78 -7.34
C THR A 79 2.61 5.02 -7.86
N ASN A 80 1.89 6.15 -7.90
CA ASN A 80 2.42 7.47 -8.22
C ASN A 80 2.57 8.37 -6.97
N ALA A 81 2.27 7.85 -5.78
CA ALA A 81 2.26 8.59 -4.53
C ALA A 81 3.37 8.08 -3.61
N TYR A 82 4.55 8.67 -3.74
CA TYR A 82 5.72 8.40 -2.92
C TYR A 82 6.66 9.61 -2.91
N GLY A 83 7.57 9.67 -1.94
CA GLY A 83 8.60 10.70 -1.88
C GLY A 83 8.80 11.24 -0.48
N THR A 84 9.09 12.53 -0.38
CA THR A 84 9.28 13.23 0.90
C THR A 84 8.25 14.35 1.04
N VAL A 85 7.61 14.40 2.19
CA VAL A 85 6.72 15.47 2.65
C VAL A 85 7.51 16.39 3.57
N GLU A 86 7.42 17.70 3.33
CA GLU A 86 7.97 18.72 4.21
C GLU A 86 6.84 19.43 4.95
N PHE A 87 6.87 19.36 6.28
CA PHE A 87 5.92 20.03 7.15
C PHE A 87 6.40 21.46 7.44
N GLN A 88 5.58 22.43 7.03
CA GLN A 88 5.79 23.84 7.32
C GLN A 88 4.96 24.26 8.53
N GLY A 89 5.47 25.18 9.35
CA GLY A 89 4.75 25.76 10.50
C GLY A 89 5.23 25.30 11.87
N GLY A 90 6.27 24.46 11.95
CA GLY A 90 7.01 24.18 13.19
C GLY A 90 8.25 25.08 13.35
N PRO A 91 8.89 25.09 14.53
CA PRO A 91 10.14 25.85 14.75
C PRO A 91 11.30 25.39 13.86
N HIS A 92 11.24 24.16 13.34
CA HIS A 92 12.19 23.64 12.36
C HIS A 92 11.43 22.89 11.26
N PRO A 93 11.85 23.01 9.98
CA PRO A 93 11.30 22.19 8.90
C PRO A 93 11.52 20.71 9.21
N THR A 94 10.45 19.93 9.22
CA THR A 94 10.53 18.47 9.41
C THR A 94 10.17 17.78 8.10
N LYS A 95 10.99 16.80 7.71
CA LYS A 95 10.82 16.02 6.48
C LYS A 95 10.49 14.58 6.84
N ALA A 96 9.49 14.00 6.17
CA ALA A 96 9.13 12.59 6.33
C ALA A 96 9.03 11.90 4.98
N ARG A 97 9.54 10.68 4.89
CA ARG A 97 9.37 9.83 3.69
C ARG A 97 8.01 9.15 3.73
N TYR A 98 7.38 8.99 2.57
CA TYR A 98 6.09 8.32 2.44
C TYR A 98 6.03 7.50 1.15
N VAL A 99 5.17 6.47 1.16
CA VAL A 99 4.77 5.69 -0.02
C VAL A 99 3.34 5.17 0.20
N ARG A 100 2.53 5.19 -0.84
CA ARG A 100 1.22 4.52 -0.86
C ARG A 100 1.38 3.09 -1.37
N LEU A 101 0.91 2.14 -0.59
CA LEU A 101 0.97 0.70 -0.89
C LEU A 101 -0.42 0.14 -1.21
N HIS A 102 -0.44 -0.98 -1.93
CA HIS A 102 -1.65 -1.78 -2.13
C HIS A 102 -1.99 -2.55 -0.83
N TYR A 103 -3.27 -2.84 -0.59
CA TYR A 103 -3.70 -3.47 0.67
C TYR A 103 -3.15 -4.89 0.85
N ASP A 104 -2.85 -5.59 -0.25
CA ASP A 104 -2.31 -6.95 -0.28
C ASP A 104 -0.78 -6.97 -0.53
N THR A 105 -0.11 -5.83 -0.31
CA THR A 105 1.36 -5.77 -0.43
C THR A 105 1.97 -6.69 0.62
N ARG A 106 2.79 -7.65 0.18
CA ARG A 106 3.48 -8.56 1.08
C ARG A 106 4.34 -7.79 2.11
N PRO A 107 4.29 -8.14 3.41
CA PRO A 107 5.00 -7.42 4.46
C PRO A 107 6.52 -7.43 4.27
N GLU A 108 7.09 -8.47 3.65
CA GLU A 108 8.52 -8.58 3.37
C GLU A 108 9.01 -7.45 2.46
N ALA A 109 8.18 -7.02 1.50
CA ALA A 109 8.49 -5.89 0.63
C ALA A 109 8.54 -4.57 1.42
N VAL A 110 7.66 -4.42 2.42
CA VAL A 110 7.65 -3.24 3.32
C VAL A 110 8.90 -3.23 4.19
N VAL A 111 9.26 -4.37 4.78
CA VAL A 111 10.49 -4.49 5.58
C VAL A 111 11.73 -4.21 4.72
N HIS A 112 11.79 -4.74 3.50
CA HIS A 112 12.88 -4.45 2.56
C HIS A 112 12.99 -2.96 2.27
N LEU A 113 11.87 -2.28 1.97
CA LEU A 113 11.82 -0.83 1.77
C LEU A 113 12.38 -0.08 2.99
N LEU A 114 11.92 -0.41 4.20
CA LEU A 114 12.36 0.26 5.42
C LEU A 114 13.86 0.10 5.68
N LEU A 115 14.39 -1.11 5.53
CA LEU A 115 15.78 -1.42 5.86
C LEU A 115 16.77 -1.02 4.76
N HIS A 116 16.44 -1.24 3.49
CA HIS A 116 17.38 -1.11 2.37
C HIS A 116 17.19 0.20 1.60
N GLU A 117 15.95 0.54 1.25
CA GLU A 117 15.69 1.74 0.46
C GLU A 117 15.66 3.00 1.32
N TRP A 118 15.14 2.90 2.54
CA TRP A 118 15.10 3.99 3.50
C TRP A 118 16.27 3.97 4.48
N CYS A 119 17.10 2.93 4.44
CA CYS A 119 18.30 2.78 5.27
C CYS A 119 18.00 2.94 6.77
N LEU A 120 16.84 2.47 7.24
CA LEU A 120 16.56 2.46 8.67
C LEU A 120 17.41 1.38 9.34
N ARG A 121 17.94 1.69 10.52
CA ARG A 121 18.62 0.69 11.34
C ARG A 121 17.63 -0.39 11.77
N VAL A 122 18.07 -1.65 11.73
CA VAL A 122 17.31 -2.79 12.24
C VAL A 122 16.97 -2.53 13.72
N PRO A 123 15.69 -2.61 14.10
CA PRO A 123 15.29 -2.36 15.47
C PRO A 123 15.62 -3.56 16.36
N SER A 124 15.96 -3.30 17.62
CA SER A 124 16.04 -4.34 18.66
C SER A 124 14.68 -4.67 19.27
N LEU A 125 13.69 -3.78 19.07
CA LEU A 125 12.34 -3.86 19.62
C LEU A 125 11.37 -3.10 18.71
N VAL A 126 10.13 -3.58 18.58
CA VAL A 126 9.05 -2.86 17.92
C VAL A 126 7.96 -2.53 18.93
N ILE A 127 7.58 -1.25 19.01
CA ILE A 127 6.55 -0.73 19.90
C ILE A 127 5.35 -0.30 19.05
N SER A 128 4.23 -1.00 19.19
CA SER A 128 2.97 -0.63 18.53
C SER A 128 2.12 0.22 19.46
N ALA A 129 1.99 1.52 19.16
CA ALA A 129 1.14 2.43 19.90
C ALA A 129 -0.13 2.75 19.09
N LEU A 130 -1.18 1.97 19.33
CA LEU A 130 -2.48 2.14 18.71
C LEU A 130 -3.43 2.87 19.66
N GLY A 131 -3.89 4.06 19.27
CA GLY A 131 -4.91 4.82 19.99
C GLY A 131 -6.32 4.45 19.53
N GLY A 132 -7.29 4.47 20.45
CA GLY A 132 -8.72 4.38 20.10
C GLY A 132 -9.27 5.69 19.53
N LEU A 133 -10.37 5.60 18.78
CA LEU A 133 -11.08 6.73 18.14
C LEU A 133 -11.75 7.67 19.17
N ALA A 134 -11.93 7.23 20.42
CA ALA A 134 -12.55 8.01 21.48
C ALA A 134 -11.60 9.10 22.00
N ASN A 135 -11.98 10.35 21.76
CA ASN A 135 -11.27 11.57 22.17
C ASN A 135 -11.38 11.82 23.69
N ALA A 136 -10.93 10.90 24.53
CA ALA A 136 -10.81 11.15 25.96
C ALA A 136 -9.51 11.96 26.20
N PRO A 137 -9.60 13.22 26.67
CA PRO A 137 -8.42 14.04 26.92
C PRO A 137 -7.60 13.44 28.07
N LEU A 138 -6.33 13.12 27.81
CA LEU A 138 -5.38 12.78 28.87
C LEU A 138 -4.96 14.06 29.61
N GLN A 139 -4.85 13.99 30.94
CA GLN A 139 -4.30 15.07 31.74
C GLN A 139 -2.88 15.42 31.25
N ALA A 140 -2.56 16.72 31.17
CA ALA A 140 -1.30 17.21 30.62
C ALA A 140 -0.04 16.59 31.27
N LYS A 141 -0.08 16.33 32.59
CA LYS A 141 1.02 15.68 33.31
C LYS A 141 1.25 14.25 32.83
N LEU A 142 0.18 13.46 32.69
CA LEU A 142 0.26 12.07 32.22
C LEU A 142 0.75 12.01 30.77
N ARG A 143 0.25 12.90 29.90
CA ARG A 143 0.76 13.04 28.52
C ARG A 143 2.27 13.20 28.49
N ARG A 144 2.82 14.16 29.26
CA ARG A 144 4.27 14.42 29.29
C ARG A 144 5.07 13.21 29.74
N VAL A 145 4.61 12.51 30.78
CA VAL A 145 5.29 11.32 31.30
C VAL A 145 5.30 10.20 30.25
N VAL A 146 4.16 9.95 29.61
CA VAL A 146 4.06 8.93 28.55
C VAL A 146 4.93 9.28 27.35
N GLN A 147 4.87 10.52 26.85
CA GLN A 147 5.72 11.00 25.75
C GLN A 147 7.21 10.83 26.08
N SER A 148 7.61 11.30 27.26
CA SER A 148 9.01 11.26 27.68
C SER A 148 9.50 9.83 27.88
N GLY A 149 8.67 8.96 28.49
CA GLY A 149 8.99 7.56 28.69
C GLY A 149 9.13 6.80 27.37
N LEU A 150 8.20 7.01 26.44
CA LEU A 150 8.24 6.37 25.12
C LEU A 150 9.44 6.84 24.29
N LEU A 151 9.68 8.15 24.25
CA LEU A 151 10.84 8.71 23.55
C LEU A 151 12.15 8.19 24.13
N ARG A 152 12.24 8.11 25.46
CA ARG A 152 13.42 7.57 26.15
C ARG A 152 13.62 6.11 25.80
N ALA A 153 12.58 5.27 25.95
CA ALA A 153 12.64 3.85 25.64
C ALA A 153 13.10 3.61 24.19
N ALA A 154 12.49 4.31 23.22
CA ALA A 154 12.84 4.18 21.81
C ALA A 154 14.31 4.56 21.54
N LYS A 155 14.79 5.65 22.14
CA LYS A 155 16.19 6.08 22.00
C LYS A 155 17.18 5.13 22.65
N THR A 156 16.86 4.59 23.82
CA THR A 156 17.78 3.73 24.58
C THR A 156 17.93 2.35 23.97
N THR A 157 16.85 1.78 23.44
CA THR A 157 16.89 0.43 22.86
C THR A 157 17.17 0.46 21.36
N GLY A 158 16.91 1.58 20.68
CA GLY A 158 16.85 1.61 19.22
C GLY A 158 15.57 0.97 18.70
N ALA A 159 14.45 1.14 19.41
CA ALA A 159 13.17 0.58 18.99
C ALA A 159 12.55 1.36 17.81
N TRP A 160 11.83 0.64 16.96
CA TRP A 160 10.87 1.27 16.06
C TRP A 160 9.54 1.49 16.80
N VAL A 161 8.94 2.66 16.59
CA VAL A 161 7.60 2.96 17.10
C VAL A 161 6.63 3.08 15.94
N ILE A 162 5.63 2.21 15.92
CA ILE A 162 4.61 2.15 14.87
C ILE A 162 3.29 2.68 15.44
N THR A 163 2.70 3.65 14.75
CA THR A 163 1.39 4.23 15.09
C THR A 163 0.46 4.25 13.88
N ASN A 164 -0.79 4.63 14.08
CA ASN A 164 -1.78 4.76 13.01
C ASN A 164 -1.58 6.00 12.11
N GLY A 165 -0.66 6.91 12.44
CA GLY A 165 -0.34 8.08 11.62
C GLY A 165 -1.44 9.15 11.52
N LEU A 166 -2.50 9.08 12.33
CA LEU A 166 -3.62 10.03 12.30
C LEU A 166 -3.35 11.25 13.21
N ASP A 167 -3.72 12.45 12.77
CA ASP A 167 -3.68 13.68 13.61
C ASP A 167 -4.97 13.88 14.42
N THR A 168 -5.57 12.79 14.89
CA THR A 168 -6.79 12.79 15.70
C THR A 168 -6.52 12.17 17.07
N GLY A 169 -7.07 12.77 18.13
CA GLY A 169 -7.03 12.24 19.49
C GLY A 169 -5.63 12.02 20.09
N LYS A 170 -5.35 10.80 20.55
CA LYS A 170 -4.15 10.40 21.33
C LYS A 170 -2.85 10.34 20.52
N SER A 171 -2.90 10.30 19.19
CA SER A 171 -1.69 10.27 18.35
C SER A 171 -0.97 11.62 18.35
N ARG A 172 -1.71 12.74 18.47
CA ARG A 172 -1.15 14.07 18.80
C ARG A 172 -0.47 14.08 20.18
N LEU A 173 -0.93 13.24 21.10
CA LEU A 173 -0.46 13.19 22.48
C LEU A 173 0.86 12.45 22.65
N LEU A 174 1.38 11.75 21.63
CA LEU A 174 2.64 11.01 21.74
C LEU A 174 3.83 11.71 21.06
N PHE A 175 3.62 12.50 20.01
CA PHE A 175 4.72 12.98 19.16
C PHE A 175 4.66 14.46 18.71
N SER A 176 3.75 15.27 19.27
CA SER A 176 3.78 16.74 19.09
C SER A 176 4.82 17.41 19.97
#